data_AF-A0A7X0JDY8-F1
#
_entry.id   AF-A0A7X0JDY8-F1
#
_cell.length_a   1.000
_cell.length_b   1.000
_cell.length_c   1.000
_cell.angle_alpha   90.00
_cell.angle_beta   90.00
_cell.angle_gamma   90.00
#
_symmetry.space_group_name_H-M   'P 1'
#
loop_
_entity.id
_entity.type
_entity.pdbx_description
1 polymer ?
#
loop_
_entity_poly.entity_id
_entity_poly.type
_entity_poly.pdbx_seq_one_letter_code
_entity_poly.pdbx_strand_id
1 'polypeptide(L)'
;MSELARAWGRVRANLRRSAGARVFDQWLAPVALAEGEDSVDVRLTLPSAFMTNWVKSHYADRLLHEFRAVLPGVRSVAIDTVARAAAPVVLAAPVAAATAPTPTPAARPVAVTANVSGGAAERPALDPRLTFDRFVVDASNMVALNAAQALAAPGAVRFSPLFIHGGTGQGKTHLMNAIAHRFLADHPQARVMLLSAERFMFEFVAAMRARDTFAFKAKLRSCDLLLIDDLQFIAGKDVTQDEFFHTVNEIMAAGKRLVIAADRAPQALDGIEPRILGRLGSGLVVDIRPSSPELRRTILARRVAEMPDTRVPDDVLDLLAARITASIRELEGALTRVTAYAMLTGQPIDLAFATQTLGDMLRGHQRRVTIDQIQKLVCEHFELKPLDLLSARRARAVARPRQIAMYLAKRLTTRSLPEIGRKFGGRDHSTVIHAVRRIEALRDSDREVDQAVHVLLGQLEA
;
A
#
# COMPACT_ATOMS: atom_id res chain seq x y z
N MET A 1 -37.28 15.89 2.99
CA MET A 1 -36.08 15.16 3.46
C MET A 1 -36.45 14.41 4.73
N SER A 2 -36.32 13.08 4.73
CA SER A 2 -36.59 12.27 5.93
C SER A 2 -35.65 12.67 7.08
N GLU A 3 -36.11 12.49 8.31
CA GLU A 3 -35.33 12.73 9.52
C GLU A 3 -34.01 11.94 9.51
N LEU A 4 -34.05 10.71 8.97
CA LEU A 4 -32.91 9.83 8.78
C LEU A 4 -31.86 10.40 7.79
N ALA A 5 -32.28 11.06 6.71
CA ALA A 5 -31.35 11.68 5.77
C ALA A 5 -30.61 12.87 6.39
N ARG A 6 -31.27 13.65 7.26
CA ARG A 6 -30.63 14.73 8.03
C ARG A 6 -29.66 14.19 9.07
N ALA A 7 -30.03 13.09 9.75
CA ALA A 7 -29.15 12.41 10.70
C ALA A 7 -27.90 11.86 9.99
N TRP A 8 -28.05 11.25 8.82
CA TRP A 8 -26.92 10.74 8.03
C TRP A 8 -25.92 11.83 7.63
N GLY A 9 -26.39 13.01 7.24
CA GLY A 9 -25.51 14.16 6.95
C GLY A 9 -24.64 14.56 8.15
N ARG A 10 -25.21 14.54 9.37
CA ARG A 10 -24.48 14.84 10.61
C ARG A 10 -23.49 13.73 10.99
N VAL A 11 -23.90 12.47 10.87
CA VAL A 11 -23.04 11.30 11.11
C VAL A 11 -21.82 11.32 10.19
N ARG A 12 -22.00 11.62 8.89
CA ARG A 12 -20.87 11.75 7.94
C ARG A 12 -19.90 12.85 8.33
N ALA A 13 -20.39 14.02 8.76
CA ALA A 13 -19.54 15.12 9.19
C ALA A 13 -18.73 14.77 10.46
N ASN A 14 -19.34 14.06 11.42
CA ASN A 14 -18.66 13.58 12.62
C ASN A 14 -17.63 12.50 12.31
N LEU A 15 -17.97 11.53 11.46
CA LEU A 15 -17.05 10.50 11.01
C LEU A 15 -15.85 11.09 10.26
N ARG A 16 -16.04 12.11 9.41
CA ARG A 16 -14.93 12.78 8.71
C ARG A 16 -13.97 13.46 9.68
N ARG A 17 -14.48 14.14 10.71
CA ARG A 17 -13.65 14.80 11.74
C ARG A 17 -12.92 13.80 12.63
N SER A 18 -13.57 12.70 12.97
CA SER A 18 -13.10 11.77 14.00
C SER A 18 -12.33 10.55 13.46
N ALA A 19 -12.53 10.16 12.20
CA ALA A 19 -11.74 9.13 11.52
C ALA A 19 -10.60 9.71 10.65
N GLY A 20 -10.62 11.03 10.44
CA GLY A 20 -9.68 11.74 9.57
C GLY A 20 -10.11 11.74 8.10
N ALA A 21 -9.83 12.86 7.42
CA ALA A 21 -10.30 13.10 6.04
C ALA A 21 -9.88 12.00 5.06
N ARG A 22 -8.66 11.48 5.18
CA ARG A 22 -8.12 10.46 4.27
C ARG A 22 -8.83 9.11 4.39
N VAL A 23 -9.12 8.65 5.61
CA VAL A 23 -9.83 7.38 5.85
C VAL A 23 -11.30 7.54 5.44
N PHE A 24 -11.88 8.70 5.74
CA PHE A 24 -13.24 9.00 5.32
C PHE A 24 -13.38 8.98 3.80
N ASP A 25 -12.53 9.70 3.08
CA ASP A 25 -12.60 9.80 1.61
C ASP A 25 -12.41 8.45 0.92
N GLN A 26 -11.61 7.56 1.49
CA GLN A 26 -11.33 6.25 0.92
C GLN A 26 -12.40 5.19 1.24
N TRP A 27 -12.98 5.21 2.44
CA TRP A 27 -13.79 4.07 2.93
C TRP A 27 -15.21 4.42 3.38
N LEU A 28 -15.44 5.64 3.86
CA LEU A 28 -16.73 6.05 4.44
C LEU A 28 -17.51 7.00 3.52
N ALA A 29 -16.83 7.70 2.61
CA ALA A 29 -17.44 8.56 1.61
C ALA A 29 -18.37 7.79 0.65
N PRO A 30 -18.05 6.56 0.21
CA PRO A 30 -18.91 5.76 -0.67
C PRO A 30 -20.11 5.11 0.04
N VAL A 31 -20.25 5.26 1.36
CA VAL A 31 -21.39 4.72 2.10
C VAL A 31 -22.64 5.54 1.74
N ALA A 32 -23.66 4.88 1.23
CA ALA A 32 -24.96 5.48 0.94
C ALA A 32 -26.02 4.98 1.92
N LEU A 33 -26.98 5.84 2.26
CA LEU A 33 -28.16 5.42 3.02
C LEU A 33 -29.12 4.73 2.03
N ALA A 34 -29.54 3.51 2.34
CA ALA A 34 -30.57 2.82 1.55
C ALA A 34 -31.95 3.40 1.87
N GLU A 35 -32.85 3.41 0.88
CA GLU A 35 -34.24 3.81 1.10
C GLU A 35 -34.96 2.71 1.90
N GLY A 36 -35.56 3.11 3.02
CA GLY A 36 -36.34 2.24 3.90
C GLY A 36 -37.36 3.06 4.69
N GLU A 37 -38.52 2.45 4.97
CA GLU A 37 -39.66 3.09 5.64
C GLU A 37 -39.46 3.24 7.16
N ASP A 38 -38.55 2.46 7.77
CA ASP A 38 -38.39 2.39 9.23
C ASP A 38 -37.19 3.20 9.74
N SER A 39 -37.45 4.16 10.63
CA SER A 39 -36.43 4.98 11.31
C SER A 39 -35.69 4.25 12.44
N VAL A 40 -36.05 2.99 12.71
CA VAL A 40 -35.53 2.16 13.83
C VAL A 40 -34.34 1.29 13.39
N ASP A 41 -34.33 0.83 12.13
CA ASP A 41 -33.28 -0.03 11.57
C ASP A 41 -32.64 0.61 10.34
N VAL A 42 -31.42 1.14 10.52
CA VAL A 42 -30.73 1.92 9.49
C VAL A 42 -30.02 0.97 8.54
N ARG A 43 -30.32 1.06 7.23
CA ARG A 43 -29.61 0.32 6.18
C ARG A 43 -28.65 1.22 5.42
N LEU A 44 -27.39 0.83 5.41
CA LEU A 44 -26.31 1.48 4.68
C LEU A 44 -25.84 0.57 3.54
N THR A 45 -25.46 1.14 2.41
CA THR A 45 -24.99 0.38 1.25
C THR A 45 -23.64 0.86 0.77
N LEU A 46 -22.83 -0.09 0.30
CA LEU A 46 -21.50 0.13 -0.25
C LEU A 46 -21.36 -0.55 -1.62
N PRO A 47 -20.52 0.00 -2.51
CA PRO A 47 -20.45 -0.43 -3.92
C PRO A 47 -19.72 -1.78 -4.13
N SER A 48 -19.06 -2.32 -3.09
CA SER A 48 -18.27 -3.55 -3.19
C SER A 48 -18.35 -4.35 -1.90
N ALA A 49 -18.46 -5.69 -2.02
CA ALA A 49 -18.50 -6.61 -0.88
C ALA A 49 -17.27 -6.51 0.01
N PHE A 50 -16.12 -6.18 -0.58
CA PHE A 50 -14.89 -5.91 0.15
C PHE A 50 -15.00 -4.67 1.04
N MET A 51 -15.54 -3.57 0.50
CA MET A 51 -15.77 -2.33 1.27
C MET A 51 -16.84 -2.55 2.34
N THR A 52 -17.92 -3.26 2.02
CA THR A 52 -18.98 -3.66 2.96
C THR A 52 -18.40 -4.40 4.15
N ASN A 53 -17.59 -5.44 3.91
CA ASN A 53 -16.97 -6.21 4.99
C ASN A 53 -15.98 -5.37 5.80
N TRP A 54 -15.18 -4.53 5.15
CA TRP A 54 -14.24 -3.66 5.84
C TRP A 54 -14.94 -2.64 6.75
N VAL A 55 -15.98 -1.96 6.26
CA VAL A 55 -16.76 -0.98 7.05
C VAL A 55 -17.55 -1.68 8.16
N LYS A 56 -18.11 -2.88 7.91
CA LYS A 56 -18.72 -3.70 8.96
C LYS A 56 -17.73 -4.01 10.09
N SER A 57 -16.55 -4.52 9.76
CA SER A 57 -15.60 -4.98 10.76
C SER A 57 -14.96 -3.86 11.59
N HIS A 58 -14.87 -2.64 11.05
CA HIS A 58 -14.14 -1.54 11.71
C HIS A 58 -15.03 -0.40 12.19
N TYR A 59 -16.22 -0.23 11.61
CA TYR A 59 -17.07 0.94 11.85
C TYR A 59 -18.50 0.61 12.21
N ALA A 60 -18.93 -0.66 12.29
CA ALA A 60 -20.32 -1.00 12.65
C ALA A 60 -20.74 -0.43 14.01
N ASP A 61 -19.96 -0.68 15.07
CA ASP A 61 -20.27 -0.18 16.42
C ASP A 61 -20.25 1.35 16.49
N ARG A 62 -19.33 1.96 15.75
CA ARG A 62 -19.18 3.42 15.69
C ARG A 62 -20.29 4.08 14.91
N LEU A 63 -20.71 3.49 13.79
CA LEU A 63 -21.88 3.94 13.02
C LEU A 63 -23.12 3.86 13.90
N LEU A 64 -23.34 2.74 14.60
CA LEU A 64 -24.44 2.59 15.55
C LEU A 64 -24.41 3.66 16.65
N HIS A 65 -23.24 3.92 17.24
CA HIS A 65 -23.08 4.95 18.28
C HIS A 65 -23.38 6.36 17.77
N GLU A 66 -22.85 6.74 16.61
CA GLU A 66 -23.08 8.05 15.98
C GLU A 66 -24.54 8.23 15.55
N PHE A 67 -25.19 7.17 15.06
CA PHE A 67 -26.62 7.19 14.76
C PHE A 67 -27.45 7.35 16.04
N ARG A 68 -27.13 6.65 17.14
CA ARG A 68 -27.83 6.79 18.42
C ARG A 68 -27.65 8.16 19.07
N ALA A 69 -26.50 8.81 18.85
CA ALA A 69 -26.24 10.16 19.34
C ALA A 69 -27.15 11.21 18.68
N VAL A 70 -27.61 10.96 17.45
CA VAL A 70 -28.48 11.88 16.70
C VAL A 70 -29.95 11.43 16.72
N LEU A 71 -30.20 10.11 16.77
CA LEU A 71 -31.50 9.47 16.80
C LEU A 71 -31.50 8.36 17.87
N PRO A 72 -31.94 8.65 19.11
CA PRO A 72 -31.92 7.69 20.22
C PRO A 72 -32.74 6.41 19.95
N GLY A 73 -33.67 6.45 19.00
CA GLY A 73 -34.52 5.32 18.61
C GLY A 73 -33.86 4.25 17.74
N VAL A 74 -32.63 4.46 17.24
CA VAL A 74 -31.95 3.52 16.34
C VAL A 74 -31.46 2.29 17.12
N ARG A 75 -31.97 1.12 16.75
CA ARG A 75 -31.63 -0.16 17.40
C ARG A 75 -30.49 -0.88 16.70
N SER A 76 -30.49 -0.91 15.36
CA SER A 76 -29.47 -1.60 14.57
C SER A 76 -29.05 -0.79 13.33
N VAL A 77 -27.81 -1.05 12.87
CA VAL A 77 -27.28 -0.54 11.59
C VAL A 77 -26.85 -1.74 10.76
N ALA A 78 -27.60 -2.04 9.71
CA ALA A 78 -27.24 -3.04 8.71
C ALA A 78 -26.44 -2.36 7.60
N ILE A 79 -25.39 -3.03 7.12
CA ILE A 79 -24.52 -2.53 6.06
C ILE A 79 -24.55 -3.58 4.95
N ASP A 80 -24.91 -3.25 3.72
CA ASP A 80 -25.06 -4.23 2.65
C ASP A 80 -24.31 -3.80 1.40
N THR A 81 -24.05 -4.75 0.52
CA THR A 81 -23.43 -4.46 -0.77
C THR A 81 -24.53 -4.16 -1.78
N VAL A 82 -24.38 -3.10 -2.58
CA VAL A 82 -25.29 -2.84 -3.70
C VAL A 82 -25.21 -4.01 -4.68
N ALA A 83 -26.25 -4.85 -4.73
CA ALA A 83 -26.40 -5.86 -5.75
C ALA A 83 -26.74 -5.14 -7.07
N ARG A 84 -25.73 -4.97 -7.94
CA ARG A 84 -26.00 -4.54 -9.32
C ARG A 84 -26.72 -5.69 -10.00
N ALA A 85 -28.02 -5.53 -10.23
CA ALA A 85 -28.80 -6.43 -11.06
C ALA A 85 -28.18 -6.43 -12.48
N ALA A 86 -27.35 -7.42 -12.77
CA ALA A 86 -26.94 -7.72 -14.13
C ALA A 86 -28.17 -8.32 -14.82
N ALA A 87 -28.84 -7.53 -15.65
CA ALA A 87 -29.83 -8.07 -16.58
C ALA A 87 -29.09 -9.04 -17.53
N PRO A 88 -29.45 -10.33 -17.57
CA PRO A 88 -28.80 -11.26 -18.47
C PRO A 88 -29.32 -10.99 -19.89
N VAL A 89 -28.41 -10.61 -20.79
CA VAL A 89 -28.67 -10.70 -22.24
C VAL A 89 -28.66 -12.18 -22.58
N VAL A 90 -29.84 -12.73 -22.85
CA VAL A 90 -30.04 -14.13 -23.24
C VAL A 90 -29.70 -14.25 -24.72
N LEU A 91 -28.57 -14.88 -25.05
CA LEU A 91 -28.36 -15.47 -26.37
C LEU A 91 -29.07 -16.83 -26.38
N ALA A 92 -30.20 -16.88 -27.10
CA ALA A 92 -31.00 -18.08 -27.27
C ALA A 92 -30.36 -19.05 -28.28
N ALA A 93 -30.18 -20.31 -27.88
CA ALA A 93 -30.11 -21.45 -28.77
C ALA A 93 -31.19 -22.46 -28.30
N PRO A 94 -32.02 -23.02 -29.20
CA PRO A 94 -33.19 -23.80 -28.79
C PRO A 94 -32.84 -25.26 -28.57
N VAL A 95 -33.26 -25.83 -27.43
CA VAL A 95 -33.46 -27.28 -27.28
C VAL A 95 -34.87 -27.52 -26.80
N ALA A 96 -35.55 -28.44 -27.48
CA ALA A 96 -36.98 -28.69 -27.45
C ALA A 96 -37.51 -29.29 -26.13
N ALA A 97 -38.77 -28.92 -25.86
CA ALA A 97 -39.79 -29.46 -24.94
C ALA A 97 -39.90 -31.01 -24.93
N ALA A 98 -40.52 -31.74 -23.98
CA ALA A 98 -41.29 -31.57 -22.74
C ALA A 98 -41.30 -32.98 -22.06
N THR A 99 -41.64 -33.24 -20.78
CA THR A 99 -42.97 -33.15 -20.12
C THR A 99 -42.86 -33.42 -18.59
N ALA A 100 -43.82 -32.88 -17.82
CA ALA A 100 -43.97 -32.84 -16.34
C ALA A 100 -44.87 -33.98 -15.77
N PRO A 101 -45.50 -33.97 -14.56
CA PRO A 101 -45.36 -33.16 -13.31
C PRO A 101 -45.44 -33.93 -11.92
N THR A 102 -45.20 -33.15 -10.85
CA THR A 102 -45.42 -33.16 -9.35
C THR A 102 -46.44 -34.11 -8.63
N PRO A 103 -46.44 -34.32 -7.26
CA PRO A 103 -46.33 -33.29 -6.19
C PRO A 103 -45.59 -33.62 -4.85
N THR A 104 -45.43 -32.55 -4.04
CA THR A 104 -44.77 -32.35 -2.73
C THR A 104 -45.47 -33.01 -1.52
N PRO A 105 -44.83 -33.12 -0.31
CA PRO A 105 -45.05 -32.06 0.70
C PRO A 105 -43.87 -31.72 1.66
N ALA A 106 -43.87 -30.44 2.06
CA ALA A 106 -43.59 -29.83 3.37
C ALA A 106 -42.22 -29.94 4.09
N ALA A 107 -41.52 -28.80 4.04
CA ALA A 107 -40.63 -28.12 5.00
C ALA A 107 -40.43 -28.66 6.45
N ARG A 108 -39.14 -28.71 6.85
CA ARG A 108 -38.60 -28.24 8.14
C ARG A 108 -37.14 -27.79 7.98
N PRO A 109 -36.64 -26.85 8.81
CA PRO A 109 -35.43 -26.07 8.52
C PRO A 109 -34.17 -26.90 8.77
N VAL A 110 -33.32 -27.02 7.75
CA VAL A 110 -32.00 -27.64 7.90
C VAL A 110 -31.08 -26.60 8.52
N ALA A 111 -30.70 -26.87 9.76
CA ALA A 111 -29.63 -26.20 10.47
C ALA A 111 -28.40 -26.08 9.55
N VAL A 112 -27.77 -24.91 9.54
CA VAL A 112 -26.44 -24.71 8.95
C VAL A 112 -25.48 -25.57 9.76
N THR A 113 -25.32 -26.81 9.30
CA THR A 113 -24.28 -27.71 9.77
C THR A 113 -22.96 -27.11 9.31
N ALA A 114 -22.13 -26.79 10.29
CA ALA A 114 -20.72 -26.56 10.07
C ALA A 114 -20.19 -27.76 9.28
N ASN A 115 -19.85 -27.53 8.01
CA ASN A 115 -19.19 -28.52 7.19
C ASN A 115 -17.75 -28.65 7.71
N VAL A 116 -17.58 -29.50 8.72
CA VAL A 116 -16.30 -30.12 9.04
C VAL A 116 -16.11 -31.24 8.01
N SER A 117 -15.78 -30.84 6.78
CA SER A 117 -15.22 -31.74 5.78
C SER A 117 -13.71 -31.57 5.80
N GLY A 118 -13.03 -32.47 6.51
CA GLY A 118 -11.57 -32.59 6.46
C GLY A 118 -11.10 -33.06 5.09
N GLY A 119 -9.95 -32.55 4.64
CA GLY A 119 -9.14 -33.22 3.61
C GLY A 119 -8.76 -32.43 2.37
N ALA A 120 -8.97 -31.11 2.28
CA ALA A 120 -8.30 -30.29 1.28
C ALA A 120 -7.51 -29.20 2.00
N ALA A 121 -6.18 -29.23 1.88
CA ALA A 121 -5.33 -28.15 2.39
C ALA A 121 -5.88 -26.83 1.84
N GLU A 122 -6.22 -25.90 2.73
CA GLU A 122 -6.71 -24.55 2.40
C GLU A 122 -5.66 -23.88 1.51
N ARG A 123 -5.83 -23.99 0.19
CA ARG A 123 -4.84 -23.48 -0.77
C ARG A 123 -4.81 -21.95 -0.66
N PRO A 124 -3.62 -21.33 -0.64
CA PRO A 124 -3.55 -19.88 -0.62
C PRO A 124 -4.20 -19.33 -1.89
N ALA A 125 -4.97 -18.26 -1.76
CA ALA A 125 -5.53 -17.54 -2.90
C ALA A 125 -4.38 -16.78 -3.60
N LEU A 126 -3.69 -17.46 -4.51
CA LEU A 126 -2.59 -16.89 -5.29
C LEU A 126 -3.13 -16.14 -6.51
N ASP A 127 -2.56 -14.98 -6.81
CA ASP A 127 -2.91 -14.25 -8.03
C ASP A 127 -2.27 -14.94 -9.24
N PRO A 128 -3.05 -15.44 -10.22
CA PRO A 128 -2.53 -16.19 -11.37
C PRO A 128 -1.65 -15.33 -12.30
N ARG A 129 -1.65 -14.00 -12.13
CA ARG A 129 -0.82 -13.08 -12.92
C ARG A 129 0.60 -12.94 -12.35
N LEU A 130 0.84 -13.36 -11.11
CA LEU A 130 2.09 -13.15 -10.40
C LEU A 130 2.97 -14.41 -10.45
N THR A 131 3.43 -14.77 -11.65
CA THR A 131 4.28 -15.94 -11.91
C THR A 131 5.70 -15.55 -12.33
N PHE A 132 6.67 -16.47 -12.25
CA PHE A 132 8.05 -16.19 -12.69
C PHE A 132 8.11 -15.78 -14.16
N ASP A 133 7.33 -16.44 -15.02
CA ASP A 133 7.31 -16.15 -16.46
C ASP A 133 6.91 -14.71 -16.75
N ARG A 134 6.05 -14.12 -15.93
CA ARG A 134 5.54 -12.74 -16.05
C ARG A 134 6.41 -11.71 -15.33
N PHE A 135 7.44 -12.13 -14.62
CA PHE A 135 8.38 -11.22 -13.96
C PHE A 135 9.42 -10.75 -14.97
N VAL A 136 9.47 -9.43 -15.23
CA VAL A 136 10.46 -8.85 -16.15
C VAL A 136 11.77 -8.62 -15.38
N VAL A 137 12.87 -9.11 -15.95
CA VAL A 137 14.18 -9.14 -15.29
C VAL A 137 15.14 -8.10 -15.89
N ASP A 138 15.91 -7.46 -15.02
CA ASP A 138 17.11 -6.71 -15.38
C ASP A 138 18.16 -6.83 -14.25
N ALA A 139 19.26 -6.07 -14.34
CA ALA A 139 20.29 -6.08 -13.31
C ALA A 139 19.78 -5.66 -11.91
N SER A 140 18.71 -4.86 -11.82
CA SER A 140 18.15 -4.33 -10.56
C SER A 140 17.46 -5.39 -9.71
N ASN A 141 16.97 -6.46 -10.33
CA ASN A 141 16.15 -7.50 -9.69
C ASN A 141 16.60 -8.96 -9.96
N MET A 142 17.62 -9.17 -10.81
CA MET A 142 18.15 -10.47 -11.20
C MET A 142 18.47 -11.39 -10.00
N VAL A 143 19.17 -10.86 -8.98
CA VAL A 143 19.59 -11.66 -7.82
C VAL A 143 18.39 -12.13 -7.01
N ALA A 144 17.40 -11.25 -6.80
CA ALA A 144 16.17 -11.59 -6.12
C ALA A 144 15.35 -12.65 -6.88
N LEU A 145 15.28 -12.54 -8.21
CA LEU A 145 14.63 -13.54 -9.07
C LEU A 145 15.33 -14.90 -8.95
N ASN A 146 16.66 -14.94 -9.10
CA ASN A 146 17.43 -16.18 -9.04
C ASN A 146 17.31 -16.84 -7.65
N ALA A 147 17.34 -16.06 -6.57
CA ALA A 147 17.12 -16.55 -5.21
C ALA A 147 15.70 -17.12 -5.04
N ALA A 148 14.69 -16.42 -5.55
CA ALA A 148 13.31 -16.89 -5.51
C ALA A 148 13.13 -18.22 -6.27
N GLN A 149 13.72 -18.34 -7.47
CA GLN A 149 13.70 -19.59 -8.25
C GLN A 149 14.45 -20.72 -7.53
N ALA A 150 15.62 -20.44 -6.95
CA ALA A 150 16.40 -21.43 -6.22
C ALA A 150 15.68 -21.95 -4.95
N LEU A 151 14.92 -21.09 -4.27
CA LEU A 151 14.10 -21.49 -3.13
C LEU A 151 12.88 -22.33 -3.56
N ALA A 152 12.23 -21.96 -4.67
CA ALA A 152 11.05 -22.63 -5.19
C ALA A 152 11.37 -23.99 -5.85
N ALA A 153 12.61 -24.18 -6.31
CA ALA A 153 13.05 -25.40 -6.97
C ALA A 153 12.90 -26.66 -6.07
N PRO A 154 12.63 -27.82 -6.68
CA PRO A 154 12.57 -29.08 -5.95
C PRO A 154 13.95 -29.46 -5.39
N GLY A 155 13.94 -30.22 -4.29
CA GLY A 155 15.13 -30.70 -3.61
C GLY A 155 15.37 -30.03 -2.26
N ALA A 156 16.61 -30.18 -1.76
CA ALA A 156 17.02 -29.70 -0.45
C ALA A 156 16.95 -28.17 -0.35
N VAL A 157 16.48 -27.67 0.80
CA VAL A 157 16.41 -26.24 1.09
C VAL A 157 17.82 -25.69 1.21
N ARG A 158 18.22 -24.82 0.26
CA ARG A 158 19.57 -24.22 0.21
C ARG A 158 19.78 -23.13 1.26
N PHE A 159 18.73 -22.35 1.51
CA PHE A 159 18.69 -21.30 2.51
C PHE A 159 17.26 -21.14 3.00
N SER A 160 17.11 -20.84 4.28
CA SER A 160 15.85 -20.47 4.91
C SER A 160 16.19 -19.60 6.13
N PRO A 161 15.66 -18.38 6.26
CA PRO A 161 14.73 -17.72 5.35
C PRO A 161 15.37 -17.18 4.06
N LEU A 162 14.53 -16.92 3.05
CA LEU A 162 14.79 -15.92 2.02
C LEU A 162 14.17 -14.59 2.46
N PHE A 163 14.99 -13.58 2.69
CA PHE A 163 14.54 -12.23 3.02
C PHE A 163 14.65 -11.31 1.82
N ILE A 164 13.52 -10.85 1.29
CA ILE A 164 13.43 -9.97 0.12
C ILE A 164 13.08 -8.56 0.57
N HIS A 165 13.91 -7.57 0.25
CA HIS A 165 13.59 -6.18 0.56
C HIS A 165 13.67 -5.25 -0.63
N GLY A 166 12.95 -4.14 -0.55
CA GLY A 166 12.88 -3.13 -1.60
C GLY A 166 11.71 -2.21 -1.37
N GLY A 167 11.68 -1.07 -2.04
CA GLY A 167 10.60 -0.10 -1.88
C GLY A 167 9.21 -0.63 -2.32
N THR A 168 8.21 0.22 -2.16
CA THR A 168 6.83 -0.08 -2.58
C THR A 168 6.76 -0.35 -4.08
N GLY A 169 6.06 -1.42 -4.47
CA GLY A 169 5.80 -1.72 -5.87
C GLY A 169 7.04 -2.04 -6.71
N GLN A 170 8.08 -2.63 -6.10
CA GLN A 170 9.26 -3.12 -6.82
C GLN A 170 9.19 -4.60 -7.19
N GLY A 171 8.16 -5.34 -6.77
CA GLY A 171 7.95 -6.74 -7.18
C GLY A 171 8.11 -7.79 -6.07
N LYS A 172 8.25 -7.39 -4.79
CA LYS A 172 8.32 -8.32 -3.64
C LYS A 172 7.16 -9.33 -3.62
N THR A 173 5.93 -8.81 -3.59
CA THR A 173 4.70 -9.61 -3.61
C THR A 173 4.58 -10.48 -4.87
N HIS A 174 5.09 -10.01 -6.01
CA HIS A 174 5.14 -10.80 -7.25
C HIS A 174 6.05 -12.02 -7.07
N LEU A 175 7.28 -11.82 -6.60
CA LEU A 175 8.21 -12.93 -6.35
C LEU A 175 7.66 -13.92 -5.33
N MET A 176 7.01 -13.46 -4.26
CA MET A 176 6.38 -14.34 -3.27
C MET A 176 5.30 -15.22 -3.88
N ASN A 177 4.40 -14.63 -4.69
CA ASN A 177 3.38 -15.42 -5.39
C ASN A 177 4.02 -16.38 -6.40
N ALA A 178 5.06 -15.95 -7.12
CA ALA A 178 5.76 -16.79 -8.09
C ALA A 178 6.44 -18.00 -7.45
N ILE A 179 7.06 -17.81 -6.26
CA ILE A 179 7.60 -18.90 -5.44
C ILE A 179 6.48 -19.87 -5.08
N ALA A 180 5.35 -19.38 -4.58
CA ALA A 180 4.22 -20.21 -4.16
C ALA A 180 3.62 -21.01 -5.33
N HIS A 181 3.43 -20.37 -6.49
CA HIS A 181 2.95 -21.04 -7.71
C HIS A 181 3.89 -22.16 -8.15
N ARG A 182 5.18 -21.86 -8.24
CA ARG A 182 6.18 -22.85 -8.67
C ARG A 182 6.28 -24.01 -7.69
N PHE A 183 6.32 -23.70 -6.39
CA PHE A 183 6.41 -24.72 -5.35
C PHE A 183 5.18 -25.64 -5.33
N LEU A 184 3.97 -25.10 -5.52
CA LEU A 184 2.75 -25.91 -5.61
C LEU A 184 2.66 -26.73 -6.90
N ALA A 185 3.26 -26.27 -8.00
CA ALA A 185 3.34 -27.04 -9.23
C ALA A 185 4.20 -28.31 -9.04
N ASP A 186 5.34 -28.17 -8.34
CA ASP A 186 6.27 -29.27 -8.07
C ASP A 186 5.81 -30.12 -6.85
N HIS A 187 5.04 -29.54 -5.92
CA HIS A 187 4.51 -30.21 -4.72
C HIS A 187 2.99 -29.98 -4.52
N PRO A 188 2.11 -30.66 -5.27
CA PRO A 188 0.67 -30.37 -5.29
C PRO A 188 -0.10 -30.59 -3.98
N GLN A 189 0.49 -31.39 -3.07
CA GLN A 189 -0.07 -31.71 -1.75
C GLN A 189 0.55 -30.88 -0.62
N ALA A 190 1.57 -30.06 -0.91
CA ALA A 190 2.23 -29.26 0.12
C ALA A 190 1.31 -28.18 0.69
N ARG A 191 1.51 -27.88 1.98
CA ARG A 191 0.81 -26.80 2.68
C ARG A 191 1.57 -25.50 2.50
N VAL A 192 1.00 -24.58 1.73
CA VAL A 192 1.59 -23.26 1.47
C VAL A 192 0.73 -22.19 2.11
N MET A 193 1.36 -21.25 2.81
CA MET A 193 0.66 -20.08 3.35
C MET A 193 1.34 -18.79 2.91
N LEU A 194 0.55 -17.89 2.36
CA LEU A 194 0.93 -16.53 2.00
C LEU A 194 0.04 -15.55 2.78
N LEU A 195 0.64 -14.72 3.62
CA LEU A 195 -0.07 -13.72 4.42
C LEU A 195 0.78 -12.46 4.61
N SER A 196 0.14 -11.31 4.85
CA SER A 196 0.87 -10.13 5.32
C SER A 196 1.16 -10.25 6.82
N ALA A 197 2.19 -9.54 7.30
CA ALA A 197 2.49 -9.46 8.72
C ALA A 197 1.33 -8.80 9.52
N GLU A 198 0.59 -7.89 8.89
CA GLU A 198 -0.64 -7.32 9.44
C GLU A 198 -1.73 -8.39 9.62
N ARG A 199 -1.93 -9.26 8.62
CA ARG A 199 -2.88 -10.37 8.72
C ARG A 199 -2.45 -11.38 9.78
N PHE A 200 -1.16 -11.70 9.87
CA PHE A 200 -0.60 -12.52 10.95
C PHE A 200 -0.94 -11.92 12.33
N MET A 201 -0.69 -10.63 12.53
CA MET A 201 -1.02 -9.92 13.76
C MET A 201 -2.52 -10.02 14.09
N PHE A 202 -3.38 -9.75 13.10
CA PHE A 202 -4.83 -9.77 13.28
C PHE A 202 -5.35 -11.17 13.67
N GLU A 203 -4.94 -12.20 12.93
CA GLU A 203 -5.32 -13.58 13.21
C GLU A 203 -4.81 -14.04 14.58
N PHE A 204 -3.60 -13.65 14.96
CA PHE A 204 -3.04 -13.96 16.28
C PHE A 204 -3.83 -13.28 17.41
N VAL A 205 -4.15 -11.99 17.27
CA VAL A 205 -4.96 -11.26 18.27
C VAL A 205 -6.37 -11.85 18.38
N ALA A 206 -6.98 -12.23 17.26
CA ALA A 206 -8.28 -12.91 17.26
C ALA A 206 -8.21 -14.25 17.99
N ALA A 207 -7.17 -15.06 17.73
CA ALA A 207 -6.94 -16.34 18.40
C ALA A 207 -6.72 -16.17 19.91
N MET A 208 -5.98 -15.12 20.35
CA MET A 208 -5.84 -14.80 21.78
C MET A 208 -7.19 -14.47 22.43
N ARG A 209 -8.02 -13.65 21.77
CA ARG A 209 -9.36 -13.29 22.29
C ARG A 209 -10.27 -14.50 22.39
N ALA A 210 -10.19 -15.40 21.41
CA ALA A 210 -10.94 -16.66 21.38
C ALA A 210 -10.36 -17.75 22.30
N ARG A 211 -9.20 -17.50 22.94
CA ARG A 211 -8.41 -18.50 23.70
C ARG A 211 -8.05 -19.74 22.87
N ASP A 212 -7.86 -19.57 21.57
CA ASP A 212 -7.55 -20.62 20.59
C ASP A 212 -6.20 -20.37 19.90
N THR A 213 -5.19 -19.95 20.67
CA THR A 213 -3.83 -19.71 20.15
C THR A 213 -3.16 -20.99 19.67
N PHE A 214 -3.58 -22.15 20.18
CA PHE A 214 -3.06 -23.44 19.77
C PHE A 214 -3.39 -23.77 18.32
N ALA A 215 -4.66 -23.59 17.89
CA ALA A 215 -5.04 -23.84 16.50
C ALA A 215 -4.30 -22.91 15.53
N PHE A 216 -4.15 -21.62 15.89
CA PHE A 216 -3.38 -20.66 15.11
C PHE A 216 -1.92 -21.11 14.90
N LYS A 217 -1.25 -21.51 16.00
CA LYS A 217 0.12 -22.03 15.97
C LYS A 217 0.23 -23.28 15.11
N ALA A 218 -0.66 -24.24 15.33
CA ALA A 218 -0.68 -25.50 14.58
C ALA A 218 -0.86 -25.25 13.08
N LYS A 219 -1.73 -24.31 12.70
CA LYS A 219 -1.96 -23.91 11.31
C LYS A 219 -0.66 -23.44 10.65
N LEU A 220 0.03 -22.48 11.26
CA LEU A 220 1.27 -21.90 10.74
C LEU A 220 2.41 -22.93 10.68
N ARG A 221 2.63 -23.67 11.76
CA ARG A 221 3.71 -24.66 11.87
C ARG A 221 3.55 -25.84 10.93
N SER A 222 2.31 -26.13 10.52
CA SER A 222 2.02 -27.21 9.57
C SER A 222 2.40 -26.90 8.12
N CYS A 223 2.74 -25.64 7.79
CA CYS A 223 3.10 -25.24 6.43
C CYS A 223 4.46 -25.80 6.03
N ASP A 224 4.61 -26.22 4.77
CA ASP A 224 5.88 -26.61 4.12
C ASP A 224 6.61 -25.40 3.53
N LEU A 225 5.83 -24.37 3.17
CA LEU A 225 6.29 -23.07 2.71
C LEU A 225 5.45 -21.97 3.38
N LEU A 226 6.11 -21.11 4.15
CA LEU A 226 5.51 -19.94 4.78
C LEU A 226 6.08 -18.66 4.14
N LEU A 227 5.19 -17.81 3.63
CA LEU A 227 5.55 -16.54 3.01
C LEU A 227 4.86 -15.39 3.76
N ILE A 228 5.64 -14.47 4.34
CA ILE A 228 5.12 -13.33 5.10
C ILE A 228 5.53 -12.01 4.41
N ASP A 229 4.54 -11.24 3.97
CA ASP A 229 4.75 -9.96 3.28
C ASP A 229 4.68 -8.78 4.26
N ASP A 230 5.32 -7.67 3.91
CA ASP A 230 5.32 -6.42 4.67
C ASP A 230 5.61 -6.55 6.17
N LEU A 231 6.76 -7.16 6.53
CA LEU A 231 7.20 -7.36 7.92
C LEU A 231 7.17 -6.08 8.77
N GLN A 232 7.40 -4.91 8.16
CA GLN A 232 7.40 -3.62 8.86
C GLN A 232 6.11 -3.33 9.65
N PHE A 233 4.98 -3.98 9.33
CA PHE A 233 3.71 -3.74 10.03
C PHE A 233 3.64 -4.30 11.46
N ILE A 234 4.55 -5.19 11.88
CA ILE A 234 4.60 -5.67 13.28
C ILE A 234 5.55 -4.84 14.16
N ALA A 235 6.13 -3.76 13.63
CA ALA A 235 7.00 -2.88 14.40
C ALA A 235 6.29 -2.29 15.64
N GLY A 236 6.96 -2.36 16.80
CA GLY A 236 6.43 -1.93 18.10
C GLY A 236 5.23 -2.75 18.62
N LYS A 237 5.02 -3.96 18.10
CA LYS A 237 3.97 -4.90 18.54
C LYS A 237 4.58 -6.09 19.27
N ASP A 238 5.14 -5.86 20.46
CA ASP A 238 5.97 -6.81 21.22
C ASP A 238 5.36 -8.23 21.29
N VAL A 239 4.11 -8.36 21.73
CA VAL A 239 3.43 -9.68 21.83
C VAL A 239 3.30 -10.39 20.48
N THR A 240 3.12 -9.63 19.39
CA THR A 240 3.05 -10.20 18.04
C THR A 240 4.44 -10.57 17.52
N GLN A 241 5.45 -9.77 17.87
CA GLN A 241 6.86 -10.06 17.55
C GLN A 241 7.36 -11.31 18.27
N ASP A 242 6.99 -11.51 19.54
CA ASP A 242 7.22 -12.74 20.29
C ASP A 242 6.71 -13.97 19.52
N GLU A 243 5.43 -13.95 19.14
CA GLU A 243 4.82 -15.08 18.42
C GLU A 243 5.44 -15.29 17.05
N PHE A 244 5.73 -14.20 16.33
CA PHE A 244 6.41 -14.25 15.04
C PHE A 244 7.80 -14.89 15.18
N PHE A 245 8.58 -14.50 16.19
CA PHE A 245 9.89 -15.07 16.48
C PHE A 245 9.81 -16.58 16.73
N HIS A 246 8.86 -17.03 17.53
CA HIS A 246 8.65 -18.46 17.78
C HIS A 246 8.25 -19.22 16.51
N THR A 247 7.34 -18.65 15.71
CA THR A 247 6.91 -19.24 14.43
C THR A 247 8.08 -19.39 13.46
N VAL A 248 8.91 -18.36 13.30
CA VAL A 248 10.08 -18.37 12.43
C VAL A 248 11.09 -19.44 12.86
N ASN A 249 11.43 -19.49 14.15
CA ASN A 249 12.39 -20.48 14.66
C ASN A 249 11.93 -21.92 14.42
N GLU A 250 10.64 -22.20 14.58
CA GLU A 250 10.11 -23.55 14.42
C GLU A 250 10.07 -23.99 12.96
N ILE A 251 9.68 -23.10 12.05
CA ILE A 251 9.73 -23.35 10.60
C ILE A 251 11.18 -23.60 10.15
N MET A 252 12.13 -22.78 10.63
CA MET A 252 13.55 -22.95 10.31
C MET A 252 14.13 -24.24 10.90
N ALA A 253 13.83 -24.55 12.15
CA ALA A 253 14.31 -25.78 12.82
C ALA A 253 13.76 -27.05 12.16
N ALA A 254 12.55 -26.99 11.61
CA ALA A 254 11.95 -28.08 10.84
C ALA A 254 12.51 -28.18 9.39
N GLY A 255 13.47 -27.34 9.01
CA GLY A 255 14.09 -27.36 7.67
C GLY A 255 13.13 -26.92 6.55
N LYS A 256 12.06 -26.19 6.89
CA LYS A 256 11.02 -25.78 5.95
C LYS A 256 11.35 -24.46 5.27
N ARG A 257 10.67 -24.17 4.16
CA ARG A 257 10.93 -22.95 3.37
C ARG A 257 10.22 -21.75 4.01
N LEU A 258 10.99 -20.71 4.29
CA LEU A 258 10.48 -19.44 4.83
C LEU A 258 10.86 -18.29 3.90
N VAL A 259 9.88 -17.47 3.50
CA VAL A 259 10.10 -16.24 2.75
C VAL A 259 9.55 -15.08 3.55
N ILE A 260 10.35 -14.04 3.72
CA ILE A 260 9.94 -12.82 4.39
C ILE A 260 10.19 -11.66 3.43
N ALA A 261 9.22 -10.77 3.29
CA ALA A 261 9.38 -9.52 2.54
C ALA A 261 9.20 -8.29 3.43
N ALA A 262 9.98 -7.24 3.15
CA ALA A 262 9.92 -5.98 3.86
C ALA A 262 10.24 -4.79 2.94
N ASP A 263 9.94 -3.58 3.39
CA ASP A 263 10.30 -2.35 2.66
C ASP A 263 11.80 -2.01 2.74
N ARG A 264 12.53 -2.60 3.70
CA ARG A 264 13.94 -2.31 4.02
C ARG A 264 14.70 -3.57 4.44
N ALA A 265 16.03 -3.48 4.40
CA ALA A 265 16.93 -4.51 4.91
C ALA A 265 16.72 -4.73 6.42
N PRO A 266 17.04 -5.92 6.96
CA PRO A 266 16.80 -6.23 8.38
C PRO A 266 17.40 -5.19 9.34
N GLN A 267 18.62 -4.71 9.07
CA GLN A 267 19.32 -3.75 9.94
C GLN A 267 18.69 -2.34 9.93
N ALA A 268 17.81 -2.05 8.98
CA ALA A 268 17.15 -0.75 8.80
C ALA A 268 15.65 -0.79 9.14
N LEU A 269 15.18 -1.88 9.76
CA LEU A 269 13.81 -2.03 10.25
C LEU A 269 13.70 -1.52 11.69
N ASP A 270 13.25 -0.27 11.82
CA ASP A 270 13.02 0.35 13.13
C ASP A 270 11.84 -0.31 13.86
N GLY A 271 12.01 -0.58 15.16
CA GLY A 271 10.96 -1.12 16.01
C GLY A 271 10.73 -2.63 15.87
N ILE A 272 11.61 -3.36 15.18
CA ILE A 272 11.67 -4.83 15.19
C ILE A 272 12.76 -5.30 16.15
N GLU A 273 12.47 -6.33 16.95
CA GLU A 273 13.40 -6.82 17.95
C GLU A 273 14.70 -7.39 17.34
N PRO A 274 15.88 -7.11 17.94
CA PRO A 274 17.17 -7.56 17.42
C PRO A 274 17.29 -9.07 17.19
N ARG A 275 16.63 -9.90 18.02
CA ARG A 275 16.64 -11.36 17.86
C ARG A 275 15.91 -11.82 16.60
N ILE A 276 14.85 -11.11 16.19
CA ILE A 276 14.15 -11.38 14.93
C ILE A 276 15.08 -11.01 13.78
N LEU A 277 15.66 -9.81 13.81
CA LEU A 277 16.59 -9.34 12.78
C LEU A 277 17.79 -10.29 12.60
N GLY A 278 18.35 -10.79 13.70
CA GLY A 278 19.44 -11.78 13.68
C GLY A 278 19.04 -13.10 13.01
N ARG A 279 17.82 -13.60 13.25
CA ARG A 279 17.30 -14.81 12.60
C ARG A 279 17.03 -14.60 11.12
N LEU A 280 16.47 -13.45 10.75
CA LEU A 280 16.20 -13.11 9.36
C LEU A 280 17.50 -12.92 8.56
N GLY A 281 18.54 -12.40 9.21
CA GLY A 281 19.87 -12.23 8.62
C GLY A 281 20.70 -13.51 8.51
N SER A 282 20.32 -14.62 9.16
CA SER A 282 21.09 -15.88 9.05
C SER A 282 20.77 -16.69 7.79
N GLY A 283 19.73 -16.28 7.04
CA GLY A 283 19.39 -16.84 5.74
C GLY A 283 20.02 -16.05 4.58
N LEU A 284 19.33 -16.01 3.44
CA LEU A 284 19.74 -15.19 2.30
C LEU A 284 18.96 -13.88 2.28
N VAL A 285 19.68 -12.75 2.31
CA VAL A 285 19.11 -11.40 2.19
C VAL A 285 19.35 -10.90 0.77
N VAL A 286 18.29 -10.54 0.05
CA VAL A 286 18.35 -9.99 -1.30
C VAL A 286 17.58 -8.69 -1.40
N ASP A 287 18.12 -7.76 -2.18
CA ASP A 287 17.47 -6.50 -2.50
C ASP A 287 16.83 -6.54 -3.88
N ILE A 288 15.72 -5.81 -4.01
CA ILE A 288 15.20 -5.34 -5.29
C ILE A 288 15.49 -3.85 -5.33
N ARG A 289 16.21 -3.43 -6.38
CA ARG A 289 16.61 -2.04 -6.58
C ARG A 289 15.59 -1.30 -7.46
N PRO A 290 15.49 0.04 -7.35
CA PRO A 290 14.63 0.84 -8.21
C PRO A 290 14.81 0.50 -9.69
N SER A 291 13.69 0.43 -10.42
CA SER A 291 13.67 0.00 -11.81
C SER A 291 14.34 1.00 -12.74
N SER A 292 15.12 0.48 -13.68
CA SER A 292 15.68 1.23 -14.79
C SER A 292 14.58 1.71 -15.76
N PRO A 293 14.79 2.82 -16.48
CA PRO A 293 13.88 3.23 -17.56
C PRO A 293 13.62 2.11 -18.57
N GLU A 294 14.64 1.32 -18.89
CA GLU A 294 14.59 0.21 -19.84
C GLU A 294 13.71 -0.93 -19.30
N LEU A 295 13.84 -1.27 -18.02
CA LEU A 295 12.97 -2.24 -17.37
C LEU A 295 11.52 -1.77 -17.36
N ARG A 296 11.27 -0.50 -17.00
CA ARG A 296 9.93 0.10 -17.00
C ARG A 296 9.31 0.05 -18.39
N ARG A 297 10.08 0.38 -19.42
CA ARG A 297 9.64 0.32 -20.82
C ARG A 297 9.28 -1.09 -21.25
N THR A 298 10.09 -2.07 -20.85
CA THR A 298 9.84 -3.50 -21.14
C THR A 298 8.59 -4.01 -20.44
N ILE A 299 8.38 -3.62 -19.18
CA ILE A 299 7.16 -3.94 -18.42
C ILE A 299 5.92 -3.37 -19.14
N LEU A 300 5.97 -2.10 -19.54
CA LEU A 300 4.87 -1.46 -20.27
C LEU A 300 4.57 -2.16 -21.60
N ALA A 301 5.60 -2.46 -22.41
CA ALA A 301 5.44 -3.17 -23.67
C ALA A 301 4.76 -4.52 -23.47
N ARG A 302 5.19 -5.27 -22.45
CA ARG A 302 4.59 -6.55 -22.09
C ARG A 302 3.13 -6.41 -21.67
N ARG A 303 2.78 -5.37 -20.91
CA ARG A 303 1.39 -5.10 -20.52
C ARG A 303 0.50 -4.72 -21.70
N VAL A 304 1.01 -3.96 -22.65
CA VAL A 304 0.27 -3.65 -23.89
C VAL A 304 0.05 -4.91 -24.72
N ALA A 305 1.04 -5.81 -24.82
CA ALA A 305 0.89 -7.08 -25.52
C ALA A 305 -0.19 -8.00 -24.91
N GLU A 306 -0.53 -7.83 -23.63
CA GLU A 306 -1.62 -8.52 -22.95
C GLU A 306 -3.00 -7.88 -23.23
N MET A 307 -3.06 -6.77 -23.98
CA MET A 307 -4.26 -5.99 -24.32
C MET A 307 -4.45 -5.96 -25.85
N PRO A 308 -5.06 -6.99 -26.46
CA PRO A 308 -5.09 -7.14 -27.93
C PRO A 308 -5.82 -6.01 -28.66
N ASP A 309 -6.82 -5.38 -28.03
CA ASP A 309 -7.63 -4.32 -28.64
C ASP A 309 -7.06 -2.90 -28.41
N THR A 310 -5.90 -2.80 -27.77
CA THR A 310 -5.32 -1.52 -27.36
C THR A 310 -4.03 -1.24 -28.10
N ARG A 311 -3.98 -0.12 -28.82
CA ARG A 311 -2.74 0.39 -29.43
C ARG A 311 -2.22 1.56 -28.63
N VAL A 312 -1.02 1.42 -28.07
CA VAL A 312 -0.31 2.50 -27.39
C VAL A 312 0.96 2.79 -28.17
N PRO A 313 1.12 4.02 -28.71
CA PRO A 313 2.34 4.42 -29.39
C PRO A 313 3.61 4.33 -28.53
N ASP A 314 4.76 4.07 -29.17
CA ASP A 314 6.04 3.87 -28.47
C ASP A 314 6.50 5.11 -27.71
N ASP A 315 6.25 6.30 -28.25
CA ASP A 315 6.57 7.59 -27.61
C ASP A 315 5.79 7.80 -26.30
N VAL A 316 4.54 7.33 -26.23
CA VAL A 316 3.75 7.31 -24.99
C VAL A 316 4.35 6.34 -24.00
N LEU A 317 4.76 5.14 -24.43
CA LEU A 317 5.41 4.17 -23.53
C LEU A 317 6.74 4.71 -22.99
N ASP A 318 7.52 5.39 -23.84
CA ASP A 318 8.77 6.05 -23.46
C ASP A 318 8.52 7.19 -22.47
N LEU A 319 7.50 8.02 -22.71
CA LEU A 319 7.07 9.07 -21.78
C LEU A 319 6.73 8.50 -20.40
N LEU A 320 5.91 7.43 -20.36
CA LEU A 320 5.53 6.78 -19.11
C LEU A 320 6.75 6.20 -18.38
N ALA A 321 7.61 5.48 -19.10
CA ALA A 321 8.83 4.88 -18.55
C ALA A 321 9.83 5.94 -18.06
N ALA A 322 9.90 7.11 -18.69
CA ALA A 322 10.78 8.20 -18.28
C ALA A 322 10.25 8.96 -17.06
N ARG A 323 8.94 9.24 -17.01
CA ARG A 323 8.35 10.17 -16.03
C ARG A 323 7.83 9.48 -14.77
N ILE A 324 7.38 8.22 -14.86
CA ILE A 324 6.76 7.52 -13.73
C ILE A 324 7.79 6.58 -13.10
N THR A 325 8.47 7.10 -12.08
CA THR A 325 9.65 6.44 -11.49
C THR A 325 9.46 5.93 -10.05
N ALA A 326 8.35 6.31 -9.39
CA ALA A 326 8.12 5.97 -7.98
C ALA A 326 7.94 4.48 -7.72
N SER A 327 7.14 3.78 -8.54
CA SER A 327 6.94 2.34 -8.43
C SER A 327 6.38 1.74 -9.71
N ILE A 328 6.58 0.43 -9.91
CA ILE A 328 5.96 -0.30 -11.04
C ILE A 328 4.44 -0.31 -10.93
N ARG A 329 3.89 -0.32 -9.71
CA ARG A 329 2.44 -0.23 -9.49
C ARG A 329 1.86 1.07 -10.03
N GLU A 330 2.54 2.20 -9.81
CA GLU A 330 2.10 3.49 -10.36
C GLU A 330 2.25 3.53 -11.89
N LEU A 331 3.33 2.96 -12.42
CA LEU A 331 3.58 2.84 -13.86
C LEU A 331 2.47 2.04 -14.58
N GLU A 332 2.14 0.85 -14.09
CA GLU A 332 1.07 0.01 -14.63
C GLU A 332 -0.30 0.67 -14.44
N GLY A 333 -0.50 1.37 -13.32
CA GLY A 333 -1.72 2.14 -13.06
C GLY A 333 -1.91 3.30 -14.06
N ALA A 334 -0.81 3.95 -14.46
CA ALA A 334 -0.84 5.01 -15.47
C ALA A 334 -1.21 4.47 -16.85
N LEU A 335 -0.59 3.36 -17.26
CA LEU A 335 -0.94 2.67 -18.50
C LEU A 335 -2.42 2.24 -18.50
N THR A 336 -2.87 1.62 -17.41
CA THR A 336 -4.27 1.22 -17.25
C THR A 336 -5.22 2.42 -17.36
N ARG A 337 -4.84 3.58 -16.79
CA ARG A 337 -5.65 4.79 -16.88
C ARG A 337 -5.73 5.32 -18.31
N VAL A 338 -4.60 5.49 -18.99
CA VAL A 338 -4.56 6.00 -20.37
C VAL A 338 -5.39 5.10 -21.29
N THR A 339 -5.20 3.80 -21.20
CA THR A 339 -5.90 2.82 -22.04
C THR A 339 -7.40 2.78 -21.75
N ALA A 340 -7.80 2.78 -20.47
CA ALA A 340 -9.21 2.83 -20.09
C ALA A 340 -9.90 4.12 -20.53
N TYR A 341 -9.26 5.29 -20.37
CA TYR A 341 -9.83 6.56 -20.79
C TYR A 341 -10.01 6.60 -22.31
N ALA A 342 -9.02 6.16 -23.09
CA ALA A 342 -9.11 6.13 -24.54
C ALA A 342 -10.24 5.23 -25.03
N MET A 343 -10.41 4.06 -24.40
CA MET A 343 -11.53 3.16 -24.69
C MET A 343 -12.89 3.80 -24.37
N LEU A 344 -13.01 4.53 -23.25
CA LEU A 344 -14.26 5.16 -22.83
C LEU A 344 -14.62 6.41 -23.66
N THR A 345 -13.64 7.16 -24.14
CA THR A 345 -13.86 8.38 -24.93
C THR A 345 -13.82 8.14 -26.44
N GLY A 346 -13.37 6.96 -26.87
CA GLY A 346 -13.14 6.64 -28.28
C GLY A 346 -12.02 7.46 -28.92
N GLN A 347 -11.17 8.09 -28.11
CA GLN A 347 -10.05 8.91 -28.60
C GLN A 347 -8.79 8.05 -28.83
N PRO A 348 -7.99 8.36 -29.86
CA PRO A 348 -6.71 7.70 -30.03
C PRO A 348 -5.75 8.07 -28.90
N ILE A 349 -4.89 7.14 -28.51
CA ILE A 349 -3.83 7.39 -27.54
C ILE A 349 -2.67 8.07 -28.29
N ASP A 350 -2.37 9.31 -27.92
CA ASP A 350 -1.17 10.05 -28.33
C ASP A 350 -0.52 10.75 -27.11
N LEU A 351 0.61 11.43 -27.33
CA LEU A 351 1.32 12.15 -26.26
C LEU A 351 0.48 13.24 -25.60
N ALA A 352 -0.35 13.95 -26.36
CA ALA A 352 -1.19 15.02 -25.84
C ALA A 352 -2.27 14.45 -24.92
N PHE A 353 -2.95 13.39 -25.37
CA PHE A 353 -3.94 12.65 -24.62
C PHE A 353 -3.35 12.04 -23.34
N ALA A 354 -2.19 11.40 -23.42
CA ALA A 354 -1.51 10.84 -22.26
C ALA A 354 -1.15 11.94 -21.24
N THR A 355 -0.64 13.07 -21.70
CA THR A 355 -0.29 14.22 -20.85
C THR A 355 -1.52 14.83 -20.18
N GLN A 356 -2.61 15.00 -20.91
CA GLN A 356 -3.88 15.51 -20.39
C GLN A 356 -4.49 14.56 -19.36
N THR A 357 -4.48 13.25 -19.64
CA THR A 357 -5.10 12.22 -18.79
C THR A 357 -4.31 12.00 -17.50
N LEU A 358 -2.98 12.07 -17.58
CA LEU A 358 -2.11 11.74 -16.46
C LEU A 358 -1.67 12.95 -15.65
N GLY A 359 -1.67 14.17 -16.21
CA GLY A 359 -1.48 15.44 -15.52
C GLY A 359 -0.60 15.38 -14.26
N ASP A 360 -1.24 15.27 -13.09
CA ASP A 360 -0.58 15.25 -11.79
C ASP A 360 0.34 14.03 -11.54
N MET A 361 0.07 12.89 -12.17
CA MET A 361 0.90 11.68 -12.10
C MET A 361 2.22 11.83 -12.87
N LEU A 362 2.21 12.60 -13.98
CA LEU A 362 3.42 12.96 -14.71
C LEU A 362 4.16 14.16 -14.07
N ARG A 363 3.45 14.98 -13.28
CA ARG A 363 4.03 16.05 -12.46
C ARG A 363 4.66 15.54 -11.17
N GLY A 364 4.18 14.40 -10.66
CA GLY A 364 4.86 13.64 -9.63
C GLY A 364 6.28 13.36 -10.12
N HIS A 365 7.28 13.94 -9.45
CA HIS A 365 8.71 14.02 -9.80
C HIS A 365 9.20 15.29 -10.51
N GLN A 366 8.51 16.44 -10.44
CA GLN A 366 9.31 17.63 -10.11
C GLN A 366 10.06 17.29 -8.82
N ARG A 367 11.40 17.22 -8.90
CA ARG A 367 12.28 16.76 -7.81
C ARG A 367 11.76 17.34 -6.49
N ARG A 368 11.23 16.49 -5.60
CA ARG A 368 10.86 16.98 -4.27
C ARG A 368 12.15 17.46 -3.62
N VAL A 369 12.28 18.78 -3.50
CA VAL A 369 13.42 19.43 -2.89
C VAL A 369 13.63 18.84 -1.50
N THR A 370 14.82 18.31 -1.22
CA THR A 370 15.16 17.78 0.10
C THR A 370 15.86 18.85 0.94
N ILE A 371 15.80 18.73 2.27
CA ILE A 371 16.54 19.64 3.17
C ILE A 371 18.05 19.55 2.89
N ASP A 372 18.56 18.36 2.59
CA ASP A 372 19.98 18.14 2.32
C ASP A 372 20.41 18.83 1.00
N GLN A 373 19.55 18.83 -0.03
CA GLN A 373 19.77 19.59 -1.27
C GLN A 373 19.77 21.10 -1.01
N ILE A 374 18.82 21.60 -0.21
CA ILE A 374 18.77 23.01 0.18
C ILE A 374 20.05 23.42 0.92
N GLN A 375 20.49 22.61 1.87
CA GLN A 375 21.72 22.88 2.62
C GLN A 375 22.93 22.95 1.70
N LYS A 376 23.06 21.98 0.77
CA LYS A 376 24.15 21.95 -0.20
C LYS A 376 24.15 23.21 -1.09
N LEU A 377 23.00 23.55 -1.67
CA LEU A 377 22.88 24.70 -2.58
C LEU A 377 23.13 26.03 -1.85
N VAL A 378 22.61 26.18 -0.63
CA VAL A 378 22.89 27.37 0.20
C VAL A 378 24.36 27.45 0.57
N CYS A 379 25.00 26.33 0.89
CA CYS A 379 26.44 26.28 1.16
C CYS A 379 27.27 26.71 -0.06
N GLU A 380 26.91 26.22 -1.25
CA GLU A 380 27.58 26.59 -2.51
C GLU A 380 27.40 28.08 -2.81
N HIS A 381 26.20 28.64 -2.65
CA HIS A 381 25.91 30.04 -2.93
C HIS A 381 26.62 31.02 -1.99
N PHE A 382 26.76 30.67 -0.70
CA PHE A 382 27.39 31.54 0.31
C PHE A 382 28.83 31.12 0.66
N GLU A 383 29.42 30.19 -0.09
CA GLU A 383 30.77 29.66 0.12
C GLU A 383 31.01 29.14 1.56
N LEU A 384 30.02 28.44 2.10
CA LEU A 384 30.05 27.86 3.44
C LEU A 384 30.24 26.34 3.40
N LYS A 385 30.83 25.78 4.46
CA LYS A 385 30.86 24.31 4.63
C LYS A 385 29.52 23.84 5.21
N PRO A 386 29.04 22.63 4.89
CA PRO A 386 27.80 22.08 5.47
C PRO A 386 27.77 22.10 7.01
N LEU A 387 28.92 21.84 7.65
CA LEU A 387 29.07 21.90 9.10
C LEU A 387 28.82 23.30 9.67
N ASP A 388 29.05 24.37 8.91
CA ASP A 388 28.78 25.74 9.36
C ASP A 388 27.28 25.98 9.56
N LEU A 389 26.43 25.42 8.69
CA LEU A 389 24.97 25.49 8.83
C LEU A 389 24.46 24.72 10.06
N LEU A 390 25.18 23.68 10.48
CA LEU A 390 24.85 22.91 11.68
C LEU A 390 25.39 23.55 12.96
N SER A 391 26.51 24.28 12.89
CA SER A 391 27.22 24.87 14.04
C SER A 391 26.37 25.83 14.87
N ALA A 392 26.74 26.07 16.14
CA ALA A 392 26.12 27.08 17.00
C ALA A 392 26.52 28.53 16.67
N ARG A 393 27.38 28.75 15.66
CA ARG A 393 27.95 30.07 15.33
C ARG A 393 26.86 31.08 14.96
N ARG A 394 26.91 32.26 15.61
CA ARG A 394 25.90 33.34 15.48
C ARG A 394 26.34 34.50 14.57
N ALA A 395 27.56 34.47 14.04
CA ALA A 395 28.06 35.49 13.11
C ALA A 395 27.11 35.63 11.91
N ARG A 396 26.84 36.88 11.46
CA ARG A 396 25.87 37.16 10.38
C ARG A 396 26.15 36.34 9.12
N ALA A 397 27.42 36.22 8.74
CA ALA A 397 27.88 35.45 7.58
C ALA A 397 27.46 33.97 7.58
N VAL A 398 27.18 33.37 8.74
CA VAL A 398 26.70 31.98 8.85
C VAL A 398 25.24 31.92 9.25
N ALA A 399 24.80 32.82 10.12
CA ALA A 399 23.43 32.85 10.61
C ALA A 399 22.41 33.19 9.52
N ARG A 400 22.73 34.10 8.59
CA ARG A 400 21.82 34.48 7.49
C ARG A 400 21.62 33.36 6.47
N PRO A 401 22.68 32.73 5.93
CA PRO A 401 22.53 31.56 5.07
C PRO A 401 21.76 30.42 5.74
N ARG A 402 22.00 30.15 7.03
CA ARG A 402 21.23 29.15 7.80
C ARG A 402 19.75 29.50 7.90
N GLN A 403 19.42 30.77 8.14
CA GLN A 403 18.03 31.24 8.20
C GLN A 403 17.35 31.11 6.83
N ILE A 404 18.05 31.43 5.74
CA ILE A 404 17.58 31.23 4.36
C ILE A 404 17.32 29.74 4.08
N ALA A 405 18.24 28.85 4.45
CA ALA A 405 18.06 27.41 4.29
C ALA A 405 16.84 26.87 5.05
N MET A 406 16.59 27.36 6.28
CA MET A 406 15.39 27.01 7.06
C MET A 406 14.11 27.54 6.42
N TYR A 407 14.14 28.76 5.89
CA TYR A 407 13.02 29.36 5.14
C TYR A 407 12.67 28.55 3.90
N LEU A 408 13.66 28.23 3.08
CA LEU A 408 13.49 27.39 1.89
C LEU A 408 13.01 25.99 2.27
N ALA A 409 13.55 25.38 3.34
CA ALA A 409 13.12 24.08 3.82
C ALA A 409 11.65 24.08 4.25
N LYS A 410 11.19 25.16 4.89
CA LYS A 410 9.78 25.31 5.28
C LYS A 410 8.86 25.50 4.07
N ARG A 411 9.33 26.18 3.02
CA ARG A 411 8.53 26.52 1.85
C ARG A 411 8.46 25.40 0.82
N LEU A 412 9.57 24.71 0.58
CA LEU A 412 9.74 23.75 -0.52
C LEU A 412 9.61 22.29 -0.10
N THR A 413 9.54 22.00 1.20
CA THR A 413 9.47 20.62 1.71
C THR A 413 8.24 20.41 2.58
N THR A 414 7.78 19.16 2.68
CA THR A 414 6.64 18.77 3.54
C THR A 414 7.06 18.48 4.99
N ARG A 415 8.28 18.86 5.39
CA ARG A 415 8.82 18.54 6.72
C ARG A 415 8.25 19.47 7.79
N SER A 416 8.03 18.89 8.97
CA SER A 416 7.59 19.63 10.14
C SER A 416 8.70 20.54 10.69
N LEU A 417 8.33 21.61 11.40
CA LEU A 417 9.30 22.52 12.03
C LEU A 417 10.29 21.80 12.97
N PRO A 418 9.88 20.81 13.78
CA PRO A 418 10.82 20.01 14.56
C PRO A 418 11.79 19.19 13.70
N GLU A 419 11.33 18.58 12.61
CA GLU A 419 12.20 17.82 11.71
C GLU A 419 13.22 18.71 11.00
N ILE A 420 12.81 19.91 10.57
CA ILE A 420 13.71 20.92 10.01
C ILE A 420 14.77 21.29 11.06
N GLY A 421 14.35 21.63 12.28
CA GLY A 421 15.25 21.97 13.38
C GLY A 421 16.31 20.89 13.66
N ARG A 422 15.90 19.61 13.69
CA ARG A 422 16.83 18.46 13.84
C ARG A 422 17.89 18.44 12.75
N LYS A 423 17.50 18.68 11.49
CA LYS A 423 18.41 18.72 10.33
C LYS A 423 19.37 19.91 10.33
N PHE A 424 19.12 20.94 11.14
CA PHE A 424 20.03 22.06 11.35
C PHE A 424 20.66 22.01 12.74
N GLY A 425 21.33 20.89 13.08
CA GLY A 425 22.11 20.78 14.31
C GLY A 425 21.27 20.68 15.59
N GLY A 426 20.13 19.98 15.55
CA GLY A 426 19.32 19.71 16.74
C GLY A 426 18.58 20.93 17.31
N ARG A 427 18.25 21.92 16.48
CA ARG A 427 17.59 23.16 16.92
C ARG A 427 16.12 22.97 17.21
N ASP A 428 15.60 23.73 18.17
CA ASP A 428 14.18 23.75 18.50
C ASP A 428 13.32 24.32 17.36
N HIS A 429 12.08 23.83 17.29
CA HIS A 429 11.08 24.29 16.31
C HIS A 429 10.84 25.81 16.37
N SER A 430 10.95 26.43 17.55
CA SER A 430 10.85 27.89 17.75
C SER A 430 11.95 28.64 17.00
N THR A 431 13.17 28.09 16.96
CA THR A 431 14.29 28.67 16.20
C THR A 431 13.99 28.72 14.71
N VAL A 432 13.35 27.67 14.18
CA VAL A 432 12.93 27.62 12.76
C VAL A 432 11.84 28.66 12.49
N ILE A 433 10.87 28.82 13.39
CA ILE A 433 9.82 29.86 13.27
C ILE A 433 10.45 31.26 13.21
N HIS A 434 11.39 31.56 14.13
CA HIS A 434 12.08 32.85 14.15
C HIS A 434 12.90 33.09 12.87
N ALA A 435 13.56 32.05 12.36
CA ALA A 435 14.32 32.13 11.11
C ALA A 435 13.41 32.46 9.92
N VAL A 436 12.29 31.74 9.77
CA VAL A 436 11.31 31.94 8.69
C VAL A 436 10.78 33.37 8.70
N ARG A 437 10.24 33.83 9.83
CA ARG A 437 9.70 35.20 9.98
C ARG A 437 10.75 36.27 9.70
N ARG A 438 12.01 36.03 10.11
CA ARG A 438 13.10 36.98 9.87
C ARG A 438 13.43 37.11 8.39
N ILE A 439 13.47 36.00 7.65
CA ILE A 439 13.71 36.04 6.20
C ILE A 439 12.53 36.69 5.48
N GLU A 440 11.29 36.36 5.86
CA GLU A 440 10.10 37.02 5.29
C GLU A 440 10.19 38.55 5.42
N ALA A 441 10.46 39.07 6.61
CA ALA A 441 10.60 40.51 6.82
C ALA A 441 11.82 41.14 6.10
N LEU A 442 12.91 40.37 5.93
CA LEU A 442 14.11 40.84 5.23
C LEU A 442 13.91 40.86 3.72
N ARG A 443 13.09 39.99 3.15
CA ARG A 443 12.82 40.01 1.70
C ARG A 443 12.14 41.30 1.25
N ASP A 444 11.37 41.93 2.12
CA ASP A 444 10.71 43.21 1.83
C ASP A 444 11.66 44.43 1.95
N SER A 445 12.78 44.29 2.68
CA SER A 445 13.61 45.43 3.10
C SER A 445 15.09 45.34 2.72
N ASP A 446 15.60 44.16 2.41
CA ASP A 446 17.00 43.85 2.11
C ASP A 446 17.09 43.18 0.73
N ARG A 447 17.55 43.96 -0.27
CA ARG A 447 17.64 43.52 -1.67
C ARG A 447 18.60 42.35 -1.87
N GLU A 448 19.66 42.25 -1.08
CA GLU A 448 20.63 41.15 -1.18
C GLU A 448 20.00 39.84 -0.73
N VAL A 449 19.23 39.89 0.36
CA VAL A 449 18.51 38.71 0.88
C VAL A 449 17.43 38.26 -0.09
N ASP A 450 16.65 39.19 -0.65
CA ASP A 450 15.60 38.80 -1.62
C ASP A 450 16.18 38.22 -2.90
N GLN A 451 17.25 38.83 -3.44
CA GLN A 451 17.94 38.30 -4.61
C GLN A 451 18.51 36.90 -4.36
N ALA A 452 19.17 36.68 -3.22
CA ALA A 452 19.69 35.37 -2.86
C ALA A 452 18.58 34.32 -2.77
N VAL A 453 17.45 34.65 -2.12
CA VAL A 453 16.29 33.76 -2.03
C VAL A 453 15.72 33.46 -3.42
N HIS A 454 15.61 34.46 -4.29
CA HIS A 454 15.10 34.29 -5.65
C HIS A 454 15.98 33.35 -6.50
N VAL A 455 17.30 33.54 -6.46
CA VAL A 455 18.27 32.67 -7.16
C VAL A 455 18.18 31.23 -6.65
N LEU A 456 18.19 31.05 -5.33
CA LEU A 456 18.13 29.72 -4.72
C LEU A 456 16.80 29.03 -5.01
N LEU A 457 15.67 29.75 -5.04
CA LEU A 457 14.37 29.20 -5.44
C LEU A 457 14.39 28.72 -6.88
N GLY A 458 14.87 29.54 -7.82
CA GLY A 458 14.93 29.15 -9.23
C GLY A 458 15.79 27.91 -9.49
N GLN A 459 16.88 27.74 -8.74
CA GLN A 459 17.74 26.55 -8.84
C GLN A 459 17.15 25.29 -8.19
N LEU A 460 16.26 25.44 -7.20
CA LEU A 460 15.61 24.31 -6.52
C LEU A 460 14.34 23.84 -7.24
N GLU A 461 13.72 24.73 -8.04
CA GLU A 461 12.52 24.43 -8.83
C GLU A 461 12.83 23.96 -10.27
N ALA A 462 14.08 24.11 -10.73
CA ALA A 462 14.62 23.57 -11.99
C ALA A 462 15.04 22.10 -11.88
#